data_AF-A0A2N6BSR4-F1
#
_entry.id   AF-A0A2N6BSR4-F1
#
_cell.length_a   1.000
_cell.length_b   1.000
_cell.length_c   1.000
_cell.angle_alpha   90.00
_cell.angle_beta   90.00
_cell.angle_gamma   90.00
#
_symmetry.space_group_name_H-M   'P 1'
#
loop_
_entity.id
_entity.type
_entity.pdbx_description
1 polymer ?
#
loop_
_entity_poly.entity_id
_entity_poly.type
_entity_poly.pdbx_seq_one_letter_code
_entity_poly.pdbx_strand_id
1 'polypeptide(L)'
;MYTRIYILRFPKDIVDQPIICQLVKQFDVEFNILKATILPQHEGVMILELRGHRENIKKGLGYLKGLDVKAESIATSIHRDDERCFQCGACTGICPTGALALKRPEMAVIFDAEKCSGCGLCVAVCPVKAMEVSLDRISGFSESAFDVH
;
A
#
# COMPACT_ATOMS: atom_id res chain seq x y z
N MET A 1 7.78 -5.73 -15.81
CA MET A 1 7.82 -4.47 -15.03
C MET A 1 7.02 -4.71 -13.76
N TYR A 2 7.61 -4.44 -12.59
CA TYR A 2 6.99 -4.67 -11.29
C TYR A 2 6.32 -3.37 -10.82
N THR A 3 5.13 -3.49 -10.24
CA THR A 3 4.33 -2.36 -9.78
C THR A 3 3.83 -2.63 -8.37
N ARG A 4 3.99 -1.67 -7.46
CA ARG A 4 3.39 -1.71 -6.11
C ARG A 4 3.07 -0.33 -5.59
N ILE A 5 2.03 -0.26 -4.77
CA ILE A 5 1.63 0.96 -4.08
C ILE A 5 2.32 1.03 -2.71
N TYR A 6 2.88 2.19 -2.41
CA TYR A 6 3.58 2.48 -1.16
C TYR A 6 2.97 3.71 -0.46
N ILE A 7 2.95 3.64 0.86
CA ILE A 7 2.73 4.76 1.77
C ILE A 7 4.12 5.24 2.21
N LEU A 8 4.46 6.47 1.83
CA LEU A 8 5.69 7.14 2.22
C LEU A 8 5.37 8.17 3.29
N ARG A 9 6.09 8.13 4.41
CA ARG A 9 6.03 9.15 5.47
C ARG A 9 7.36 9.89 5.53
N PHE A 10 7.30 11.19 5.28
CA PHE A 10 8.44 12.09 5.23
C PHE A 10 8.56 12.80 6.58
N PRO A 11 9.76 12.82 7.19
CA PRO A 11 9.99 13.64 8.36
C PRO A 11 10.01 15.13 7.96
N LYS A 12 9.69 15.98 8.93
CA LYS A 12 9.43 17.42 8.73
C LYS A 12 10.61 18.22 8.18
N ASP A 13 11.83 17.72 8.37
CA ASP A 13 13.10 18.35 8.03
C ASP A 13 13.53 18.14 6.56
N ILE A 14 12.86 17.24 5.84
CA ILE A 14 13.16 16.95 4.43
C ILE A 14 11.94 17.04 3.51
N VAL A 15 10.79 17.46 4.06
CA VAL A 15 9.50 17.45 3.35
C VAL A 15 9.47 18.41 2.15
N ASP A 16 10.34 19.41 2.14
CA ASP A 16 10.52 20.39 1.07
C ASP A 16 11.58 19.98 0.02
N GLN A 17 12.27 18.85 0.23
CA GLN A 17 13.29 18.35 -0.68
C GLN A 17 12.68 17.56 -1.85
N PRO A 18 13.32 17.56 -3.04
CA PRO A 18 12.81 16.88 -4.23
C PRO A 18 13.08 15.37 -4.21
N ILE A 19 12.76 14.69 -3.11
CA ILE A 19 13.10 13.29 -2.83
C ILE A 19 12.56 12.35 -3.91
N ILE A 20 11.28 12.51 -4.29
CA ILE A 20 10.67 11.67 -5.33
C ILE A 20 11.29 11.90 -6.71
N CYS A 21 11.63 13.15 -7.04
CA CYS A 21 12.33 13.44 -8.30
C CYS A 21 13.73 12.80 -8.32
N GLN A 22 14.44 12.79 -7.19
CA GLN A 22 15.73 12.11 -7.07
C GLN A 22 15.59 10.59 -7.16
N LEU A 23 14.54 10.03 -6.55
CA LEU A 23 14.21 8.61 -6.64
C LEU A 23 14.08 8.15 -8.09
N VAL A 24 13.31 8.87 -8.91
CA VAL A 24 13.15 8.56 -10.35
C VAL A 24 14.49 8.64 -11.09
N LYS A 25 15.20 9.76 -10.93
CA LYS A 25 16.44 10.04 -11.67
C LYS A 25 17.57 9.06 -11.36
N GLN A 26 17.69 8.64 -10.10
CA GLN A 26 18.81 7.83 -9.65
C GLN A 26 18.56 6.33 -9.81
N PHE A 27 17.30 5.89 -9.70
CA PHE A 27 16.98 4.47 -9.66
C PHE A 27 16.20 3.97 -10.87
N ASP A 28 15.89 4.83 -11.85
CA ASP A 28 15.15 4.44 -13.06
C ASP A 28 13.85 3.72 -12.69
N VAL A 29 13.03 4.43 -11.91
CA VAL A 29 11.68 4.02 -11.50
C VAL A 29 10.69 5.09 -11.93
N GLU A 30 9.50 4.66 -12.31
CA GLU A 30 8.36 5.54 -12.55
C GLU A 30 7.46 5.57 -11.32
N PHE A 31 6.69 6.63 -11.15
CA PHE A 31 5.69 6.70 -10.10
C PHE A 31 4.41 7.39 -10.56
N ASN A 32 3.31 7.04 -9.91
CA ASN A 32 2.04 7.76 -10.00
C ASN A 32 1.54 8.10 -8.59
N ILE A 33 1.03 9.31 -8.37
CA ILE A 33 0.53 9.74 -7.06
C ILE A 33 -0.95 9.40 -6.95
N LEU A 34 -1.32 8.66 -5.91
CA LEU A 34 -2.72 8.37 -5.59
C LEU A 34 -3.29 9.38 -4.59
N LYS A 35 -2.48 9.78 -3.60
CA LYS A 35 -2.81 10.80 -2.59
C LYS A 35 -1.54 11.41 -2.04
N ALA A 36 -1.54 12.70 -1.76
CA ALA A 36 -0.46 13.36 -1.04
C ALA A 36 -1.03 14.36 -0.06
N THR A 37 -0.43 14.44 1.12
CA THR A 37 -0.67 15.49 2.11
C THR A 37 0.67 15.92 2.66
N ILE A 38 1.08 17.11 2.28
CA ILE A 38 2.39 17.68 2.61
C ILE A 38 2.13 19.01 3.31
N LEU A 39 2.59 19.11 4.56
CA LEU A 39 2.46 20.31 5.37
C LEU A 39 3.86 20.83 5.71
N PRO A 40 4.20 22.09 5.37
CA PRO A 40 5.48 22.69 5.75
C PRO A 40 5.66 22.63 7.28
N GLN A 41 6.87 22.26 7.75
CA GLN A 41 7.22 22.11 9.17
C GLN A 41 6.53 20.94 9.91
N HIS A 42 5.78 20.08 9.20
CA HIS A 42 5.13 18.90 9.73
C HIS A 42 5.49 17.65 8.91
N GLU A 43 5.09 16.47 9.40
CA GLU A 43 5.27 15.22 8.65
C GLU A 43 4.45 15.24 7.36
N GLY A 44 5.05 14.72 6.29
CA GLY A 44 4.38 14.54 5.00
C GLY A 44 3.96 13.09 4.79
N VAL A 45 2.80 12.86 4.18
CA VAL A 45 2.37 11.51 3.77
C VAL A 45 2.06 11.49 2.29
N MET A 46 2.61 10.51 1.57
CA MET A 46 2.34 10.30 0.14
C MET A 46 2.02 8.84 -0.12
N ILE A 47 0.88 8.60 -0.78
CA ILE A 47 0.49 7.29 -1.29
C ILE A 47 0.74 7.33 -2.79
N LEU A 48 1.62 6.47 -3.26
CA LEU A 48 2.00 6.43 -4.67
C LEU A 48 2.17 4.99 -5.16
N GLU A 49 1.99 4.80 -6.45
CA GLU A 49 2.38 3.60 -7.17
C GLU A 49 3.82 3.77 -7.66
N LEU A 50 4.70 2.81 -7.36
CA LEU A 50 6.04 2.70 -7.95
C LEU A 50 6.04 1.59 -9.00
N ARG A 51 6.59 1.89 -10.17
CA ARG A 51 6.73 0.97 -11.30
C ARG A 51 8.17 0.93 -11.80
N GLY A 52 8.70 -0.26 -12.03
CA GLY A 52 10.08 -0.41 -12.52
C GLY A 52 10.61 -1.83 -12.43
N HIS A 53 11.92 -2.01 -12.57
CA HIS A 53 12.57 -3.29 -12.27
C HIS A 53 12.58 -3.55 -10.76
N ARG A 54 12.40 -4.81 -10.34
CA ARG A 54 12.36 -5.19 -8.91
C ARG A 54 13.61 -4.74 -8.15
N GLU A 55 14.78 -4.85 -8.78
CA GLU A 55 16.05 -4.44 -8.18
C GLU A 55 16.14 -2.92 -8.01
N ASN A 56 15.69 -2.16 -9.01
CA ASN A 56 15.65 -0.69 -8.97
C ASN A 56 14.74 -0.17 -7.87
N ILE A 57 13.53 -0.73 -7.75
CA ILE A 57 12.60 -0.39 -6.66
C ILE A 57 13.23 -0.74 -5.31
N LYS A 58 13.89 -1.90 -5.17
CA LYS A 58 14.59 -2.27 -3.93
C LYS A 58 15.69 -1.26 -3.57
N LYS A 59 16.51 -0.84 -4.53
CA LYS A 59 17.55 0.19 -4.32
C LYS A 59 16.94 1.53 -3.94
N GLY A 60 15.88 1.96 -4.62
CA GLY A 60 15.16 3.20 -4.34
C GLY A 60 14.54 3.23 -2.94
N LEU A 61 13.92 2.13 -2.49
CA LEU A 61 13.43 1.99 -1.11
C LEU A 61 14.57 2.06 -0.08
N GLY A 62 15.75 1.54 -0.43
CA GLY A 62 16.96 1.67 0.40
C GLY A 62 17.43 3.11 0.53
N TYR A 63 17.38 3.89 -0.55
CA TYR A 63 17.65 5.32 -0.55
C TYR A 63 16.66 6.10 0.32
N LEU A 64 15.35 5.85 0.17
CA LEU A 64 14.32 6.47 1.00
C LEU A 64 14.56 6.19 2.49
N LYS A 65 14.87 4.94 2.84
CA LYS A 65 15.21 4.55 4.21
C LYS A 65 16.45 5.28 4.73
N GLY A 66 17.46 5.54 3.89
CA GLY A 66 18.64 6.31 4.25
C GLY A 66 18.36 7.78 4.58
N LEU A 67 17.24 8.32 4.08
CA LEU A 67 16.73 9.65 4.41
C LEU A 67 15.69 9.63 5.54
N ASP A 68 15.54 8.52 6.26
CA ASP A 68 14.50 8.31 7.29
C ASP A 68 13.05 8.44 6.77
N VAL A 69 12.85 8.33 5.45
CA VAL A 69 11.51 8.21 4.87
C VAL A 69 11.00 6.79 5.12
N LYS A 70 9.92 6.66 5.89
CA LYS A 70 9.28 5.36 6.13
C LYS A 70 8.45 4.98 4.91
N ALA A 71 8.82 3.88 4.26
CA ALA A 71 8.12 3.34 3.10
C ALA A 71 7.46 1.99 3.44
N GLU A 72 6.13 1.94 3.43
CA GLU A 72 5.36 0.72 3.68
C GLU A 72 4.53 0.37 2.44
N SER A 73 4.50 -0.91 2.06
CA SER A 73 3.67 -1.37 0.94
C SER A 73 2.20 -1.40 1.38
N ILE A 74 1.28 -0.79 0.62
CA ILE A 74 -0.15 -0.82 0.97
C ILE A 74 -0.71 -2.26 0.99
N ALA A 75 -0.07 -3.19 0.28
CA ALA A 75 -0.37 -4.61 0.37
C ALA A 75 -0.44 -5.14 1.83
N THR A 76 0.39 -4.60 2.73
CA THR A 76 0.44 -5.03 4.13
C THR A 76 -0.70 -4.47 4.98
N SER A 77 -1.49 -3.52 4.46
CA SER A 77 -2.68 -3.03 5.16
C SER A 77 -3.93 -3.85 4.83
N ILE A 78 -3.90 -4.71 3.81
CA ILE A 78 -5.00 -5.64 3.54
C ILE A 78 -4.87 -6.82 4.51
N HIS A 79 -5.88 -7.03 5.34
CA HIS A 79 -5.96 -8.18 6.23
C HIS A 79 -7.28 -8.92 6.08
N ARG A 80 -7.25 -10.21 6.45
CA ARG A 80 -8.43 -11.06 6.52
C ARG A 80 -8.69 -11.41 7.97
N ASP A 81 -9.89 -11.15 8.43
CA ASP A 81 -10.42 -11.67 9.68
C ASP A 81 -10.84 -13.13 9.47
N ASP A 82 -10.08 -14.05 10.02
CA ASP A 82 -10.32 -15.49 9.90
C ASP A 82 -11.49 -15.99 10.75
N GLU A 83 -11.95 -15.21 11.74
CA GLU A 83 -13.14 -15.55 12.54
C GLU A 83 -14.44 -15.24 11.76
N ARG A 84 -14.45 -14.13 11.01
CA ARG A 84 -15.58 -13.77 10.13
C ARG A 84 -15.55 -14.47 8.78
N CYS A 85 -14.38 -14.83 8.27
CA CYS A 85 -14.24 -15.40 6.93
C CYS A 85 -14.68 -16.86 6.88
N PHE A 86 -15.81 -17.12 6.21
CA PHE A 86 -16.27 -18.48 5.90
C PHE A 86 -15.77 -19.04 4.56
N GLN A 87 -14.72 -18.42 3.99
CA GLN A 87 -13.98 -18.91 2.82
C GLN A 87 -14.82 -19.13 1.53
N CYS A 88 -15.84 -18.29 1.28
CA CYS A 88 -16.70 -18.38 0.09
C CYS A 88 -15.99 -18.27 -1.27
N GLY A 89 -14.75 -17.79 -1.31
CA GLY A 89 -13.96 -17.65 -2.54
C GLY A 89 -14.29 -16.44 -3.41
N ALA A 90 -15.26 -15.59 -3.05
CA ALA A 90 -15.62 -14.39 -3.83
C ALA A 90 -14.41 -13.48 -4.13
N CYS A 91 -13.53 -13.31 -3.14
CA CYS A 91 -12.33 -12.50 -3.27
C CYS A 91 -11.28 -13.10 -4.23
N THR A 92 -11.31 -14.42 -4.47
CA THR A 92 -10.38 -15.09 -5.41
C THR A 92 -10.70 -14.77 -6.85
N GLY A 93 -11.99 -14.61 -7.19
CA GLY A 93 -12.43 -14.29 -8.55
C GLY A 93 -12.16 -12.83 -8.95
N ILE A 94 -12.08 -11.92 -7.99
CA ILE A 94 -11.83 -10.49 -8.25
C ILE A 94 -10.35 -10.09 -8.13
N CYS A 95 -9.48 -10.97 -7.60
CA CYS A 95 -8.09 -10.61 -7.32
C CYS A 95 -7.25 -10.57 -8.60
N PRO A 96 -6.83 -9.39 -9.11
CA PRO A 96 -6.17 -9.28 -10.40
C PRO A 96 -4.75 -9.84 -10.39
N THR A 97 -4.12 -9.90 -9.21
CA THR A 97 -2.74 -10.40 -9.04
C THR A 97 -2.68 -11.88 -8.67
N GLY A 98 -3.82 -12.52 -8.42
CA GLY A 98 -3.87 -13.89 -7.90
C GLY A 98 -3.30 -14.02 -6.48
N ALA A 99 -3.24 -12.92 -5.71
CA ALA A 99 -2.86 -12.96 -4.29
C ALA A 99 -3.85 -13.76 -3.45
N LEU A 100 -5.13 -13.76 -3.83
CA LEU A 100 -6.16 -14.59 -3.22
C LEU A 100 -6.50 -15.72 -4.18
N ALA A 101 -6.31 -16.96 -3.73
CA ALA A 101 -6.53 -18.14 -4.56
C ALA A 101 -7.18 -19.27 -3.75
N LEU A 102 -7.93 -20.13 -4.44
CA LEU A 102 -8.55 -21.30 -3.83
C LEU A 102 -7.60 -22.50 -3.92
N LYS A 103 -7.15 -23.02 -2.77
CA LYS A 103 -6.37 -24.25 -2.68
C LYS A 103 -7.31 -25.45 -2.75
N ARG A 104 -7.10 -26.32 -3.73
CA ARG A 104 -7.81 -27.58 -3.90
C ARG A 104 -6.92 -28.75 -3.43
N PRO A 105 -7.51 -29.82 -2.86
CA PRO A 105 -8.95 -30.08 -2.71
C PRO A 105 -9.59 -29.47 -1.45
N GLU A 106 -8.83 -28.82 -0.57
CA GLU A 106 -9.30 -28.34 0.73
C GLU A 106 -10.33 -27.21 0.65
N MET A 107 -10.51 -26.63 -0.54
CA MET A 107 -11.36 -25.46 -0.81
C MET A 107 -11.01 -24.28 0.10
N ALA A 108 -9.74 -24.19 0.51
CA ALA A 108 -9.26 -23.17 1.41
C ALA A 108 -8.88 -21.91 0.62
N VAL A 109 -9.31 -20.74 1.06
CA VAL A 109 -8.85 -19.47 0.47
C VAL A 109 -7.46 -19.16 1.05
N ILE A 110 -6.45 -19.06 0.20
CA ILE A 110 -5.08 -18.68 0.55
C ILE A 110 -4.88 -17.21 0.21
N PHE A 111 -4.15 -16.50 1.08
CA PHE A 111 -3.74 -15.11 0.84
C PHE A 111 -2.20 -15.00 0.82
N ASP A 112 -1.66 -14.71 -0.37
CA ASP A 112 -0.25 -14.45 -0.61
C ASP A 112 -0.01 -12.93 -0.61
N ALA A 113 0.38 -12.40 0.55
CA ALA A 113 0.63 -10.97 0.74
C ALA A 113 1.72 -10.42 -0.19
N GLU A 114 2.66 -11.27 -0.66
CA GLU A 114 3.73 -10.84 -1.57
C GLU A 114 3.23 -10.58 -2.99
N LYS A 115 2.10 -11.17 -3.37
CA LYS A 115 1.43 -10.89 -4.65
C LYS A 115 0.37 -9.81 -4.52
N CYS A 116 0.00 -9.41 -3.31
CA CYS A 116 -1.04 -8.42 -3.10
C CYS A 116 -0.56 -7.05 -3.62
N SER A 117 -1.35 -6.42 -4.50
CA SER A 117 -1.12 -5.03 -4.90
C SER A 117 -1.72 -4.03 -3.90
N GLY A 118 -2.59 -4.52 -3.01
CA GLY A 118 -3.36 -3.71 -2.07
C GLY A 118 -4.46 -2.85 -2.72
N CYS A 119 -4.98 -3.27 -3.88
CA CYS A 119 -6.04 -2.57 -4.61
C CYS A 119 -7.41 -2.48 -3.89
N GLY A 120 -7.62 -3.24 -2.81
CA GLY A 120 -8.85 -3.18 -2.00
C GLY A 120 -10.10 -3.82 -2.62
N LEU A 121 -10.04 -4.39 -3.83
CA LEU A 121 -11.21 -5.03 -4.47
C LEU A 121 -11.80 -6.18 -3.63
N CYS A 122 -10.95 -6.92 -2.91
CA CYS A 122 -11.38 -7.99 -2.00
C CYS A 122 -12.20 -7.48 -0.81
N VAL A 123 -11.97 -6.24 -0.36
CA VAL A 123 -12.73 -5.58 0.71
C VAL A 123 -14.13 -5.25 0.21
N ALA A 124 -14.23 -4.65 -0.98
CA ALA A 124 -15.50 -4.27 -1.57
C ALA A 124 -16.42 -5.48 -1.87
N VAL A 125 -15.87 -6.62 -2.28
CA VAL A 125 -16.66 -7.80 -2.64
C VAL A 125 -17.02 -8.71 -1.46
N CYS A 126 -16.41 -8.54 -0.28
CA CYS A 126 -16.58 -9.49 0.82
C CYS A 126 -17.97 -9.34 1.47
N PRO A 127 -18.88 -10.31 1.35
CA PRO A 127 -20.27 -10.15 1.82
C PRO A 127 -20.38 -10.08 3.35
N VAL A 128 -19.42 -10.68 4.06
CA VAL A 128 -19.34 -10.67 5.53
C VAL A 128 -18.33 -9.66 6.08
N LYS A 129 -17.79 -8.79 5.22
CA LYS A 129 -16.81 -7.76 5.60
C LYS A 129 -15.62 -8.32 6.39
N ALA A 130 -15.14 -9.52 6.02
CA ALA A 130 -13.98 -10.15 6.64
C ALA A 130 -12.64 -9.68 6.04
N MET A 131 -12.66 -9.04 4.87
CA MET A 131 -11.48 -8.39 4.30
C MET A 131 -11.50 -6.92 4.68
N GLU A 132 -10.39 -6.39 5.17
CA GLU A 132 -10.30 -5.03 5.69
C GLU A 132 -9.00 -4.36 5.26
N VAL A 133 -9.01 -3.03 5.30
CA VAL A 133 -7.82 -2.20 5.17
C VAL A 133 -7.54 -1.60 6.55
N SER A 134 -6.39 -1.88 7.15
CA SER A 134 -5.97 -1.18 8.36
C SER A 134 -5.66 0.29 8.02
N LEU A 135 -6.64 1.17 8.23
CA LEU A 135 -6.59 2.59 7.88
C LEU A 135 -5.69 3.41 8.82
N ASP A 136 -5.38 2.90 10.01
CA ASP A 136 -4.49 3.55 10.99
C ASP A 136 -3.12 3.91 10.39
N ARG A 137 -2.71 3.20 9.34
CA ARG A 137 -1.47 3.44 8.60
C ARG A 137 -1.64 4.43 7.44
N ILE A 138 -2.86 4.70 7.00
CA ILE A 138 -3.19 5.55 5.85
C ILE A 138 -3.60 6.96 6.33
N SER A 139 -4.22 7.06 7.50
CA SER A 139 -4.56 8.31 8.17
C SER A 139 -3.29 8.94 8.78
N GLY A 140 -2.60 9.75 7.98
CA GLY A 140 -1.54 10.67 8.47
C GLY A 140 -2.07 11.79 9.38
N PHE A 141 -3.30 11.71 9.88
CA PHE A 141 -3.92 12.63 10.82
C PHE A 141 -4.86 11.82 11.72
N SER A 142 -4.83 12.09 13.02
CA SER A 142 -5.95 11.78 13.92
C SER A 142 -7.27 12.22 13.28
N GLU A 143 -8.36 11.50 13.55
CA GLU A 143 -9.74 11.77 13.11
C GLU A 143 -10.30 13.16 13.49
N SER A 144 -9.49 14.12 13.95
CA SER A 144 -9.92 15.44 14.42
C SER A 144 -10.04 16.52 13.34
N ALA A 145 -9.96 16.17 12.04
CA ALA A 145 -9.96 17.17 10.95
C ALA A 145 -11.11 17.04 9.93
N PHE A 146 -12.09 16.16 10.16
CA PHE A 146 -13.25 16.00 9.27
C PHE A 146 -14.60 16.46 9.84
N ASP A 147 -14.62 17.15 10.98
CA ASP A 147 -15.80 17.90 11.42
C ASP A 147 -15.69 19.38 11.01
N VAL A 148 -16.10 19.65 9.77
CA VAL A 148 -16.57 20.98 9.38
C VAL A 148 -17.95 20.80 8.73
N HIS A 149 -18.96 20.97 9.59
CA HIS A 149 -20.39 21.24 9.39
C HIS A 149 -21.33 20.17 9.95
#